data_AF-A0A973YCR4-F1
#
_entry.id   AF-A0A973YCR4-F1
#
_cell.length_a   1.000
_cell.length_b   1.000
_cell.length_c   1.000
_cell.angle_alpha   90.00
_cell.angle_beta   90.00
_cell.angle_gamma   90.00
#
_symmetry.space_group_name_H-M   'P 1'
#
loop_
_entity.id
_entity.type
_entity.pdbx_description
1 polymer ?
#
loop_
_entity_poly.entity_id
_entity_poly.type
_entity_poly.pdbx_seq_one_letter_code
_entity_poly.pdbx_strand_id
1 'polypeptide(L)'
;PLGLKEGVVPTQRSNLSNAGGNFFMAGVGFSFIFSWLLMLLVMLTFLLGGNVYMLFCESWHNQQLFQLLDTPGLIHVFNLSELLGQEGDATNLSEIYRQCQQDTSLWKTLHLDQSVPLDELLNISEYTGEISTAFEEMNITLNPISLLNQTQKDLLLHASQSGQPPDFTLTLEQLDENITQGSLLDLATELEQLAKKTDTDVKNKLEGNALRLREMDKDMQADFSGSLQSLKENIHLVQSRAAQLEEQTRAALDKVNKTLEFLERETPNIIKNETWAFLKQLFNFFETYISWAKSRLTEDVARCKPVAQTLDNVEVIGCDYITDSLNAFWFSLGWCTLFLLPSIILAIRLAKFYRRMDIADVYRLPAFNNYKIPRPSTRH
;
A
#
# COMPACT_ATOMS: atom_id res chain seq x y z
N PRO A 1 -54.51 -55.48 -28.09
CA PRO A 1 -54.10 -54.36 -27.21
C PRO A 1 -54.19 -53.01 -27.96
N LEU A 2 -55.04 -52.03 -27.70
CA LEU A 2 -56.10 -51.78 -26.71
C LEU A 2 -57.34 -51.28 -27.49
N GLY A 3 -58.54 -51.69 -27.10
CA GLY A 3 -59.80 -50.99 -27.43
C GLY A 3 -60.56 -51.45 -28.69
N LEU A 4 -59.95 -51.39 -29.88
CA LEU A 4 -60.64 -51.67 -31.15
C LEU A 4 -60.34 -53.11 -31.65
N LYS A 5 -61.38 -53.90 -31.93
CA LYS A 5 -61.26 -55.22 -32.60
C LYS A 5 -61.72 -55.05 -34.05
N GLU A 6 -60.89 -55.44 -35.02
CA GLU A 6 -61.27 -55.42 -36.44
C GLU A 6 -62.50 -56.30 -36.68
N GLY A 7 -63.44 -55.81 -37.51
CA GLY A 7 -64.65 -56.54 -37.90
C GLY A 7 -65.83 -56.52 -36.92
N VAL A 8 -65.73 -55.81 -35.78
CA VAL A 8 -66.84 -55.71 -34.81
C VAL A 8 -67.83 -54.61 -35.21
N VAL A 9 -69.13 -54.94 -35.21
CA VAL A 9 -70.21 -53.99 -35.50
C VAL A 9 -70.21 -52.81 -34.50
N PRO A 10 -70.52 -51.58 -34.93
CA PRO A 10 -70.42 -50.38 -34.08
C PRO A 10 -71.19 -50.41 -32.76
N THR A 11 -72.22 -51.25 -32.65
CA THR A 11 -73.05 -51.46 -31.45
C THR A 11 -72.38 -52.37 -30.39
N GLN A 12 -71.34 -53.12 -30.74
CA GLN A 12 -70.67 -54.09 -29.86
C GLN A 12 -69.22 -53.69 -29.46
N ARG A 13 -68.85 -52.41 -29.65
CA ARG A 13 -67.51 -51.90 -29.29
C ARG A 13 -67.22 -52.05 -27.80
N SER A 14 -65.96 -52.26 -27.39
CA SER A 14 -65.58 -52.44 -25.97
C SER A 14 -65.83 -51.17 -25.12
N ASN A 15 -66.01 -51.33 -23.80
CA ASN A 15 -66.17 -50.19 -22.88
C ASN A 15 -64.96 -49.25 -22.90
N LEU A 16 -63.76 -49.81 -23.05
CA LEU A 16 -62.51 -49.04 -23.16
C LEU A 16 -62.46 -48.20 -24.44
N SER A 17 -62.93 -48.75 -25.57
CA SER A 17 -63.03 -48.00 -26.83
C SER A 17 -64.05 -46.86 -26.71
N ASN A 18 -65.21 -47.12 -26.10
CA ASN A 18 -66.22 -46.10 -25.86
C ASN A 18 -65.73 -44.97 -24.94
N ALA A 19 -65.00 -45.33 -23.87
CA ALA A 19 -64.36 -44.38 -22.97
C ALA A 19 -63.33 -43.51 -23.72
N GLY A 20 -62.50 -44.10 -24.59
CA GLY A 20 -61.57 -43.35 -25.44
C GLY A 20 -62.28 -42.37 -26.39
N GLY A 21 -63.39 -42.78 -27.00
CA GLY A 21 -64.22 -41.90 -27.84
C GLY A 21 -64.83 -40.73 -27.07
N ASN A 22 -65.30 -40.97 -25.84
CA ASN A 22 -65.78 -39.91 -24.96
C ASN A 22 -64.65 -38.98 -24.49
N PHE A 23 -63.45 -39.52 -24.25
CA PHE A 23 -62.27 -38.73 -23.90
C PHE A 23 -61.85 -37.82 -25.06
N PHE A 24 -61.85 -38.30 -26.30
CA PHE A 24 -61.62 -37.45 -27.48
C PHE A 24 -62.65 -36.33 -27.61
N MET A 25 -63.94 -36.63 -27.40
CA MET A 25 -65.00 -35.60 -27.44
C MET A 25 -64.89 -34.59 -26.28
N ALA A 26 -64.54 -35.04 -25.08
CA ALA A 26 -64.27 -34.15 -23.95
C ALA A 26 -63.07 -33.25 -24.25
N GLY A 27 -61.97 -33.82 -24.79
CA GLY A 27 -60.79 -33.08 -25.22
C GLY A 27 -61.11 -32.01 -26.26
N VAL A 28 -61.94 -32.33 -27.27
CA VAL A 28 -62.43 -31.34 -28.25
C VAL A 28 -63.21 -30.21 -27.58
N GLY A 29 -64.08 -30.55 -26.62
CA GLY A 29 -64.82 -29.56 -25.82
C GLY A 29 -63.90 -28.64 -25.02
N PHE A 30 -62.92 -29.21 -24.30
CA PHE A 30 -61.90 -28.45 -23.57
C PHE A 30 -61.08 -27.56 -24.50
N SER A 31 -60.60 -28.10 -25.62
CA SER A 31 -59.86 -27.34 -26.62
C SER A 31 -60.68 -26.16 -27.14
N PHE A 32 -61.98 -26.32 -27.38
CA PHE A 32 -62.83 -25.22 -27.85
C PHE A 32 -63.03 -24.13 -26.77
N ILE A 33 -63.26 -24.52 -25.51
CA ILE A 33 -63.47 -23.60 -24.38
C ILE A 33 -62.20 -22.77 -24.10
N PHE A 34 -61.02 -23.40 -24.16
CA PHE A 34 -59.75 -22.76 -23.80
C PHE A 34 -58.96 -22.20 -24.99
N SER A 35 -59.33 -22.51 -26.24
CA SER A 35 -58.60 -22.05 -27.44
C SER A 35 -58.51 -20.52 -27.52
N TRP A 36 -59.59 -19.80 -27.26
CA TRP A 36 -59.58 -18.33 -27.32
C TRP A 36 -58.70 -17.72 -26.21
N LEU A 37 -58.70 -18.30 -25.00
CA LEU A 37 -57.83 -17.88 -23.90
C LEU A 37 -56.36 -18.12 -24.23
N LEU A 38 -56.04 -19.28 -24.80
CA LEU A 38 -54.69 -19.64 -25.19
C LEU A 38 -54.20 -18.76 -26.35
N MET A 39 -55.05 -18.47 -27.34
CA MET A 39 -54.76 -17.53 -28.42
C MET A 39 -54.53 -16.11 -27.89
N LEU A 40 -55.37 -15.63 -26.96
CA LEU A 40 -55.21 -14.32 -26.33
C LEU A 40 -53.92 -14.23 -25.53
N LEU A 41 -53.59 -15.27 -24.76
CA LEU A 41 -52.34 -15.34 -24.01
C LEU A 41 -51.13 -15.25 -24.94
N VAL A 42 -51.09 -16.07 -26.01
CA VAL A 42 -50.02 -16.04 -27.02
C VAL A 42 -49.89 -14.65 -27.61
N MET A 43 -50.99 -14.02 -28.03
CA MET A 43 -50.98 -12.68 -28.61
C MET A 43 -50.40 -11.63 -27.66
N LEU A 44 -50.82 -11.61 -26.39
CA LEU A 44 -50.29 -10.67 -25.40
C LEU A 44 -48.80 -10.88 -25.16
N THR A 45 -48.38 -12.14 -24.96
CA THR A 45 -46.97 -12.46 -24.71
C THR A 45 -46.08 -12.22 -25.94
N PHE A 46 -46.60 -12.41 -27.16
CA PHE A 46 -45.91 -12.08 -28.41
C PHE A 46 -45.72 -10.58 -28.56
N LEU A 47 -46.79 -9.80 -28.33
CA LEU A 47 -46.71 -8.34 -28.42
C LEU A 47 -45.75 -7.79 -27.37
N LEU A 48 -45.77 -8.30 -26.14
CA LEU A 48 -44.84 -7.86 -25.11
C LEU A 48 -43.40 -8.30 -25.42
N GLY A 49 -43.15 -9.61 -25.56
CA GLY A 49 -41.81 -10.14 -25.77
C GLY A 49 -41.15 -9.65 -27.07
N GLY A 50 -41.90 -9.65 -28.17
CA GLY A 50 -41.40 -9.20 -29.47
C GLY A 50 -41.07 -7.71 -29.51
N ASN A 51 -41.94 -6.85 -28.95
CA ASN A 51 -41.67 -5.40 -28.93
C ASN A 51 -40.58 -5.03 -27.91
N VAL A 52 -40.54 -5.68 -26.74
CA VAL A 52 -39.48 -5.43 -25.74
C VAL A 52 -38.11 -5.84 -26.30
N TYR A 53 -38.01 -6.98 -26.97
CA TYR A 53 -36.77 -7.42 -27.61
C TYR A 53 -36.27 -6.40 -28.65
N MET A 54 -37.14 -6.02 -29.60
CA MET A 54 -36.75 -5.15 -30.73
C MET A 54 -36.49 -3.70 -30.31
N LEU A 55 -37.29 -3.13 -29.41
CA LEU A 55 -37.22 -1.69 -29.07
C LEU A 55 -36.30 -1.39 -27.89
N PHE A 56 -36.19 -2.31 -26.93
CA PHE A 56 -35.40 -2.07 -25.72
C PHE A 56 -34.11 -2.88 -25.72
N CYS A 57 -34.18 -4.20 -25.85
CA CYS A 57 -32.99 -5.06 -25.70
C CYS A 57 -31.97 -4.83 -26.81
N GLU A 58 -32.40 -4.82 -28.07
CA GLU A 58 -31.48 -4.60 -29.19
C GLU A 58 -30.91 -3.17 -29.22
N SER A 59 -31.70 -2.16 -28.81
CA SER A 59 -31.22 -0.78 -28.69
C SER A 59 -30.30 -0.58 -27.49
N TRP A 60 -30.50 -1.30 -26.39
CA TRP A 60 -29.61 -1.27 -25.22
C TRP A 60 -28.26 -1.91 -25.55
N HIS A 61 -28.28 -3.10 -26.16
CA HIS A 61 -27.08 -3.82 -26.56
C HIS A 61 -26.19 -3.03 -27.51
N ASN A 62 -26.81 -2.37 -28.50
CA ASN A 62 -26.10 -1.51 -29.45
C ASN A 62 -25.76 -0.11 -28.91
N GLN A 63 -25.99 0.14 -27.62
CA GLN A 63 -25.80 1.44 -26.95
C GLN A 63 -26.60 2.61 -27.55
N GLN A 64 -27.51 2.32 -28.48
CA GLN A 64 -28.40 3.31 -29.11
C GLN A 64 -29.39 3.89 -28.10
N LEU A 65 -29.75 3.12 -27.07
CA LEU A 65 -30.60 3.57 -25.98
C LEU A 65 -29.94 4.71 -25.20
N PHE A 66 -28.63 4.60 -24.89
CA PHE A 66 -27.89 5.67 -24.21
C PHE A 66 -27.82 6.94 -25.08
N GLN A 67 -27.55 6.79 -26.38
CA GLN A 67 -27.57 7.92 -27.34
C GLN A 67 -28.95 8.62 -27.43
N LEU A 68 -30.04 7.86 -27.29
CA LEU A 68 -31.40 8.42 -27.25
C LEU A 68 -31.65 9.21 -25.96
N LEU A 69 -31.16 8.72 -24.81
CA LEU A 69 -31.22 9.45 -23.55
C LEU A 69 -30.36 10.72 -23.57
N ASP A 70 -29.25 10.70 -24.30
CA ASP A 70 -28.37 11.85 -24.49
C ASP A 70 -28.91 12.91 -25.45
N THR A 71 -29.99 12.62 -26.19
CA THR A 71 -30.57 13.56 -27.15
C THR A 71 -31.40 14.64 -26.44
N PRO A 72 -30.96 15.92 -26.44
CA PRO A 72 -31.63 16.97 -25.69
C PRO A 72 -33.04 17.22 -26.23
N GLY A 73 -34.04 17.17 -25.34
CA GLY A 73 -35.45 17.47 -25.65
C GLY A 73 -36.37 16.25 -25.83
N LEU A 74 -35.84 15.02 -25.84
CA LEU A 74 -36.65 13.79 -25.92
C LEU A 74 -37.08 13.26 -24.54
N ILE A 75 -36.21 13.33 -23.54
CA ILE A 75 -36.48 12.86 -22.17
C ILE A 75 -35.82 13.83 -21.16
N HIS A 76 -36.60 14.70 -20.50
CA HIS A 76 -36.11 15.70 -19.52
C HIS A 76 -35.76 15.12 -18.14
N VAL A 77 -35.72 13.80 -17.96
CA VAL A 77 -35.73 13.20 -16.61
C VAL A 77 -34.34 13.17 -15.97
N PHE A 78 -33.26 13.20 -16.74
CA PHE A 78 -31.89 13.18 -16.22
C PHE A 78 -31.00 14.20 -16.92
N ASN A 79 -30.75 15.33 -16.27
CA ASN A 79 -29.72 16.28 -16.67
C ASN A 79 -28.54 16.18 -15.70
N LEU A 80 -27.59 15.28 -16.02
CA LEU A 80 -26.47 14.98 -15.14
C LEU A 80 -25.58 16.21 -14.92
N SER A 81 -25.42 17.05 -15.95
CA SER A 81 -24.63 18.30 -15.87
C SER A 81 -25.22 19.32 -14.89
N GLU A 82 -26.55 19.41 -14.77
CA GLU A 82 -27.21 20.29 -13.80
C GLU A 82 -27.03 19.78 -12.36
N LEU A 83 -27.10 18.46 -12.15
CA LEU A 83 -26.84 17.84 -10.85
C LEU A 83 -25.38 17.98 -10.40
N LEU A 84 -24.45 17.96 -11.35
CA LEU A 84 -23.01 18.12 -11.12
C LEU A 84 -22.59 19.60 -11.04
N GLY A 85 -23.49 20.55 -11.28
CA GLY A 85 -23.20 21.98 -11.26
C GLY A 85 -22.23 22.42 -12.36
N GLN A 86 -22.17 21.68 -13.47
CA GLN A 86 -21.23 21.90 -14.56
C GLN A 86 -21.86 22.82 -15.62
N GLU A 87 -21.31 24.03 -15.77
CA GLU A 87 -21.76 24.97 -16.81
C GLU A 87 -21.19 24.57 -18.18
N GLY A 88 -22.05 24.04 -19.05
CA GLY A 88 -21.83 24.15 -20.50
C GLY A 88 -21.33 22.92 -21.26
N ASP A 89 -21.07 21.78 -20.61
CA ASP A 89 -20.84 20.51 -21.32
C ASP A 89 -21.81 19.45 -20.82
N ALA A 90 -22.71 19.02 -21.71
CA ALA A 90 -23.63 17.93 -21.42
C ALA A 90 -22.81 16.64 -21.35
N THR A 91 -22.58 16.14 -20.15
CA THR A 91 -21.86 14.87 -19.97
C THR A 91 -22.68 13.78 -20.63
N ASN A 92 -22.18 13.29 -21.76
CA ASN A 92 -22.86 12.30 -22.59
C ASN A 92 -22.83 10.96 -21.85
N LEU A 93 -24.00 10.43 -21.47
CA LEU A 93 -24.17 9.19 -20.73
C LEU A 93 -23.57 8.00 -21.49
N SER A 94 -23.67 7.98 -22.82
CA SER A 94 -23.02 6.98 -23.66
C SER A 94 -21.50 7.02 -23.51
N GLU A 95 -20.91 8.22 -23.43
CA GLU A 95 -19.47 8.37 -23.21
C GLU A 95 -19.08 7.96 -21.78
N ILE A 96 -19.87 8.35 -20.78
CA ILE A 96 -19.67 7.94 -19.38
C ILE A 96 -19.66 6.43 -19.27
N TYR A 97 -20.67 5.76 -19.82
CA TYR A 97 -20.79 4.31 -19.78
C TYR A 97 -19.59 3.64 -20.47
N ARG A 98 -19.17 4.12 -21.65
CA ARG A 98 -17.99 3.61 -22.37
C ARG A 98 -16.70 3.75 -21.56
N GLN A 99 -16.47 4.90 -20.94
CA GLN A 99 -15.29 5.11 -20.09
C GLN A 99 -15.33 4.24 -18.84
N CYS A 100 -16.51 3.99 -18.28
CA CYS A 100 -16.67 3.09 -17.15
C CYS A 100 -16.42 1.63 -17.52
N GLN A 101 -16.80 1.18 -18.72
CA GLN A 101 -16.40 -0.14 -19.23
C GLN A 101 -14.87 -0.28 -19.31
N GLN A 102 -14.16 0.81 -19.59
CA GLN A 102 -12.69 0.87 -19.64
C GLN A 102 -12.02 0.99 -18.26
N ASP A 103 -12.77 0.91 -17.16
CA ASP A 103 -12.26 1.05 -15.78
C ASP A 103 -11.65 2.42 -15.47
N THR A 104 -12.19 3.46 -16.10
CA THR A 104 -11.83 4.85 -15.82
C THR A 104 -12.38 5.27 -14.44
N SER A 105 -11.71 6.22 -13.78
CA SER A 105 -12.18 6.82 -12.53
C SER A 105 -13.36 7.76 -12.80
N LEU A 106 -14.30 7.83 -11.85
CA LEU A 106 -15.39 8.81 -11.93
C LEU A 106 -14.89 10.26 -12.02
N TRP A 107 -13.71 10.56 -11.44
CA TRP A 107 -13.09 11.88 -11.55
C TRP A 107 -12.88 12.29 -13.01
N LYS A 108 -12.24 11.42 -13.81
CA LYS A 108 -11.98 11.68 -15.23
C LYS A 108 -13.26 11.59 -16.05
N THR A 109 -14.12 10.61 -15.74
CA THR A 109 -15.34 10.36 -16.51
C THR A 109 -16.41 11.43 -16.36
N LEU A 110 -16.51 12.07 -15.20
CA LEU A 110 -17.42 13.18 -14.95
C LEU A 110 -16.74 14.54 -15.14
N HIS A 111 -15.51 14.59 -15.65
CA HIS A 111 -14.74 15.82 -15.85
C HIS A 111 -14.73 16.76 -14.62
N LEU A 112 -14.58 16.16 -13.43
CA LEU A 112 -14.67 16.91 -12.17
C LEU A 112 -13.57 17.96 -12.01
N ASP A 113 -12.48 17.84 -12.78
CA ASP A 113 -11.41 18.83 -12.89
C ASP A 113 -11.90 20.22 -13.31
N GLN A 114 -13.02 20.31 -14.05
CA GLN A 114 -13.60 21.59 -14.46
C GLN A 114 -14.35 22.29 -13.30
N SER A 115 -14.90 21.52 -12.38
CA SER A 115 -15.71 22.02 -11.26
C SER A 115 -14.91 22.19 -9.97
N VAL A 116 -13.85 21.40 -9.79
CA VAL A 116 -13.03 21.37 -8.58
C VAL A 116 -11.57 21.58 -8.97
N PRO A 117 -11.02 22.79 -8.79
CA PRO A 117 -9.61 23.08 -9.06
C PRO A 117 -8.73 22.46 -7.97
N LEU A 118 -8.46 21.15 -8.11
CA LEU A 118 -7.69 20.38 -7.12
C LEU A 118 -6.27 20.93 -6.94
N ASP A 119 -5.70 21.52 -7.99
CA ASP A 119 -4.38 22.15 -7.94
C ASP A 119 -4.35 23.40 -7.07
N GLU A 120 -5.43 24.19 -7.09
CA GLU A 120 -5.58 25.38 -6.25
C GLU A 120 -5.88 24.99 -4.80
N LEU A 121 -6.80 24.04 -4.60
CA LEU A 121 -7.24 23.61 -3.26
C LEU A 121 -6.13 22.93 -2.47
N LEU A 122 -5.26 22.17 -3.14
CA LEU A 122 -4.12 21.48 -2.53
C LEU A 122 -2.79 22.23 -2.76
N ASN A 123 -2.85 23.52 -3.09
CA ASN A 123 -1.64 24.32 -3.22
C ASN A 123 -1.06 24.64 -1.85
N ILE A 124 0.15 24.15 -1.57
CA ILE A 124 0.89 24.43 -0.34
C ILE A 124 1.99 25.48 -0.52
N SER A 125 2.15 26.05 -1.72
CA SER A 125 3.25 26.97 -2.02
C SER A 125 3.23 28.20 -1.13
N GLU A 126 2.04 28.69 -0.77
CA GLU A 126 1.84 29.83 0.13
C GLU A 126 2.42 29.54 1.52
N TYR A 127 1.97 28.46 2.17
CA TYR A 127 2.45 28.05 3.49
C TYR A 127 3.96 27.72 3.49
N THR A 128 4.44 27.02 2.46
CA THR A 128 5.87 26.71 2.32
C THR A 128 6.70 27.99 2.18
N GLY A 129 6.19 28.98 1.44
CA GLY A 129 6.82 30.29 1.30
C GLY A 129 6.86 31.10 2.59
N GLU A 130 5.73 31.16 3.31
CA GLU A 130 5.65 31.85 4.62
C GLU A 130 6.61 31.24 5.64
N ILE A 131 6.61 29.90 5.77
CA ILE A 131 7.48 29.19 6.71
C ILE A 131 8.96 29.38 6.33
N SER A 132 9.29 29.36 5.03
CA SER A 132 10.66 29.60 4.57
C SER A 132 11.13 31.02 4.91
N THR A 133 10.28 32.02 4.68
CA THR A 133 10.59 33.42 4.99
C THR A 133 10.74 33.63 6.49
N ALA A 134 9.80 33.11 7.30
CA ALA A 134 9.87 33.19 8.75
C ALA A 134 11.14 32.50 9.32
N PHE A 135 11.61 31.44 8.67
CA PHE A 135 12.84 30.75 9.06
C PHE A 135 14.10 31.53 8.68
N GLU A 136 14.12 32.21 7.54
CA GLU A 136 15.24 33.06 7.14
C GLU A 136 15.46 34.21 8.12
N GLU A 137 14.37 34.82 8.58
CA GLU A 137 14.35 35.90 9.58
C GLU A 137 14.65 35.43 11.01
N MET A 138 14.65 34.11 11.26
CA MET A 138 14.90 33.55 12.58
C MET A 138 16.35 33.75 13.02
N ASN A 139 16.51 34.47 14.14
CA ASN A 139 17.77 34.63 14.84
C ASN A 139 17.84 33.67 16.03
N ILE A 140 18.78 32.72 15.97
CA ILE A 140 19.01 31.75 17.04
C ILE A 140 19.88 32.41 18.10
N THR A 141 19.27 32.76 19.23
CA THR A 141 20.00 33.23 20.42
C THR A 141 20.30 32.03 21.30
N LEU A 142 21.59 31.74 21.48
CA LEU A 142 22.06 30.73 22.42
C LEU A 142 22.39 31.41 23.74
N ASN A 143 22.09 30.72 24.84
CA ASN A 143 22.63 31.13 26.12
C ASN A 143 24.16 31.01 26.07
N PRO A 144 24.89 31.97 26.68
CA PRO A 144 26.34 31.96 26.66
C PRO A 144 26.86 30.66 27.27
N ILE A 145 27.61 29.90 26.45
CA ILE A 145 28.20 28.64 26.87
C ILE A 145 29.47 28.98 27.65
N SER A 146 29.52 28.64 28.94
CA SER A 146 30.72 28.83 29.76
C SER A 146 31.31 27.47 30.13
N LEU A 147 32.44 27.11 29.52
CA LEU A 147 33.23 25.94 29.93
C LEU A 147 33.99 26.22 31.22
N LEU A 148 34.74 27.32 31.23
CA LEU A 148 35.53 27.81 32.34
C LEU A 148 35.33 29.32 32.42
N ASN A 149 34.96 29.81 33.60
CA ASN A 149 34.88 31.24 33.85
C ASN A 149 36.28 31.85 34.03
N GLN A 150 36.39 33.17 33.94
CA GLN A 150 37.70 33.83 34.00
C GLN A 150 38.44 33.54 35.31
N THR A 151 37.72 33.51 36.44
CA THR A 151 38.28 33.19 37.75
C THR A 151 38.89 31.79 37.80
N GLN A 152 38.27 30.79 37.17
CA GLN A 152 38.80 29.42 37.09
C GLN A 152 40.04 29.36 36.20
N LYS A 153 40.07 30.11 35.09
CA LYS A 153 41.25 30.18 34.21
C LYS A 153 42.43 30.80 34.95
N ASP A 154 42.19 31.90 35.65
CA ASP A 154 43.21 32.60 36.43
C ASP A 154 43.71 31.72 37.59
N LEU A 155 42.81 30.99 38.26
CA LEU A 155 43.17 30.05 39.32
C LEU A 155 44.07 28.92 38.82
N LEU A 156 43.77 28.33 37.66
CA LEU A 156 44.59 27.28 37.05
C LEU A 156 45.96 27.81 36.67
N LEU A 157 46.03 28.99 36.04
CA LEU A 157 47.29 29.62 35.69
C LEU A 157 48.12 29.93 36.93
N HIS A 158 47.51 30.54 37.95
CA HIS A 158 48.18 30.85 39.21
C HIS A 158 48.66 29.59 39.94
N ALA A 159 47.87 28.52 39.97
CA ALA A 159 48.27 27.24 40.56
C ALA A 159 49.49 26.65 39.83
N SER A 160 49.51 26.72 38.50
CA SER A 160 50.67 26.25 37.70
C SER A 160 51.93 27.08 37.95
N GLN A 161 51.80 28.39 38.15
CA GLN A 161 52.92 29.29 38.44
C GLN A 161 53.40 29.19 39.89
N SER A 162 52.49 28.96 40.83
CA SER A 162 52.82 28.74 42.25
C SER A 162 53.56 27.43 42.48
N GLY A 163 53.42 26.46 41.56
CA GLY A 163 54.15 25.19 41.58
C GLY A 163 55.59 25.27 41.06
N GLN A 164 56.08 26.46 40.67
CA GLN A 164 57.46 26.60 40.20
C GLN A 164 58.46 26.41 41.35
N PRO A 165 59.50 25.58 41.17
CA PRO A 165 60.55 25.43 42.16
C PRO A 165 61.34 26.73 42.33
N PRO A 166 62.04 26.91 43.47
CA PRO A 166 62.99 28.00 43.61
C PRO A 166 64.13 27.87 42.60
N ASP A 167 64.87 28.96 42.42
CA ASP A 167 66.07 28.94 41.59
C ASP A 167 67.16 28.09 42.24
N PHE A 168 67.42 26.92 41.65
CA PHE A 168 68.45 25.98 42.09
C PHE A 168 69.80 26.20 41.37
N THR A 169 69.99 27.28 40.60
CA THR A 169 71.22 27.51 39.83
C THR A 169 72.46 27.46 40.73
N LEU A 170 72.45 28.21 41.84
CA LEU A 170 73.57 28.20 42.81
C LEU A 170 73.75 26.83 43.50
N THR A 171 72.65 26.12 43.76
CA THR A 171 72.71 24.78 44.37
C THR A 171 73.31 23.76 43.40
N LEU A 172 72.97 23.84 42.11
CA LEU A 172 73.54 23.00 41.07
C LEU A 172 75.03 23.30 40.86
N GLU A 173 75.44 24.57 40.90
CA GLU A 173 76.86 24.97 40.86
C GLU A 173 77.64 24.38 42.04
N GLN A 174 77.10 24.46 43.26
CA GLN A 174 77.72 23.86 44.45
C GLN A 174 77.77 22.32 44.39
N LEU A 175 76.77 21.68 43.79
CA LEU A 175 76.74 20.22 43.62
C LEU A 175 77.77 19.71 42.60
N ASP A 176 78.26 20.59 41.72
CA ASP A 176 79.30 20.28 40.73
C ASP A 176 80.72 20.50 41.29
N GLU A 177 80.87 21.07 42.49
CA GLU A 177 82.16 21.19 43.17
C GLU A 177 82.60 19.86 43.82
N ASN A 178 83.91 19.68 43.94
CA ASN A 178 84.47 18.56 44.69
C ASN A 178 84.15 18.70 46.19
N ILE A 179 83.82 17.58 46.84
CA ILE A 179 83.46 17.55 48.27
C ILE A 179 84.62 18.05 49.16
N THR A 180 85.88 17.87 48.71
CA THR A 180 87.08 18.41 49.35
C THR A 180 87.78 19.45 48.47
N GLN A 181 88.47 20.42 49.09
CA GLN A 181 89.28 21.43 48.38
C GLN A 181 90.45 20.84 47.57
N GLY A 182 90.82 19.57 47.80
CA GLY A 182 91.86 18.85 47.07
C GLY A 182 91.69 17.34 47.22
N SER A 183 92.41 16.57 46.41
CA SER A 183 92.35 15.11 46.43
C SER A 183 92.97 14.55 47.72
N LEU A 184 92.15 13.91 48.54
CA LEU A 184 92.60 13.18 49.74
C LEU A 184 93.61 12.09 49.36
N LEU A 185 93.47 11.51 48.16
CA LEU A 185 94.33 10.48 47.62
C LEU A 185 95.71 11.03 47.20
N ASP A 186 95.75 12.24 46.65
CA ASP A 186 97.00 12.92 46.30
C ASP A 186 97.76 13.31 47.58
N LEU A 187 97.05 13.86 48.58
CA LEU A 187 97.62 14.17 49.89
C LEU A 187 98.15 12.91 50.59
N ALA A 188 97.42 11.80 50.54
CA ALA A 188 97.89 10.52 51.07
C ALA A 188 99.19 10.07 50.37
N THR A 189 99.27 10.24 49.06
CA THR A 189 100.46 9.90 48.26
C THR A 189 101.65 10.78 48.61
N GLU A 190 101.45 12.08 48.83
CA GLU A 190 102.50 13.00 49.29
C GLU A 190 103.03 12.62 50.69
N LEU A 191 102.14 12.27 51.62
CA LEU A 191 102.52 11.81 52.96
C LEU A 191 103.34 10.51 52.91
N GLU A 192 102.97 9.55 52.06
CA GLU A 192 103.73 8.32 51.81
C GLU A 192 105.12 8.62 51.20
N GLN A 193 105.22 9.62 50.30
CA GLN A 193 106.51 10.05 49.75
C GLN A 193 107.39 10.72 50.79
N LEU A 194 106.81 11.52 51.69
CA LEU A 194 107.51 12.18 52.78
C LEU A 194 107.99 11.15 53.82
N ALA A 195 107.19 10.12 54.08
CA ALA A 195 107.51 9.02 54.98
C ALA A 195 108.77 8.24 54.56
N LYS A 196 109.08 8.18 53.25
CA LYS A 196 110.30 7.53 52.72
C LYS A 196 111.60 8.28 53.05
N LYS A 197 111.53 9.54 53.49
CA LYS A 197 112.68 10.44 53.69
C LYS A 197 112.95 10.79 55.17
N THR A 198 112.28 10.13 56.11
CA THR A 198 112.30 10.50 57.54
C THR A 198 112.58 9.30 58.46
N ASP A 199 112.73 9.57 59.76
CA ASP A 199 113.03 8.57 60.79
C ASP A 199 111.83 7.64 61.07
N THR A 200 112.10 6.47 61.66
CA THR A 200 111.13 5.35 61.75
C THR A 200 109.83 5.69 62.49
N ASP A 201 109.88 6.52 63.55
CA ASP A 201 108.68 6.95 64.29
C ASP A 201 107.79 7.89 63.47
N VAL A 202 108.40 8.83 62.74
CA VAL A 202 107.69 9.81 61.90
C VAL A 202 107.13 9.12 60.65
N LYS A 203 107.87 8.16 60.09
CA LYS A 203 107.45 7.33 58.96
C LYS A 203 106.13 6.60 59.25
N ASN A 204 106.06 5.87 60.37
CA ASN A 204 104.86 5.09 60.73
C ASN A 204 103.63 5.99 60.95
N LYS A 205 103.82 7.20 61.49
CA LYS A 205 102.74 8.18 61.67
C LYS A 205 102.24 8.74 60.34
N LEU A 206 103.15 9.06 59.41
CA LEU A 206 102.80 9.54 58.07
C LEU A 206 102.07 8.47 57.24
N GLU A 207 102.54 7.22 57.27
CA GLU A 207 101.88 6.08 56.61
C GLU A 207 100.50 5.80 57.23
N GLY A 208 100.37 5.87 58.56
CA GLY A 208 99.08 5.74 59.25
C GLY A 208 98.08 6.85 58.90
N ASN A 209 98.54 8.10 58.75
CA ASN A 209 97.70 9.21 58.30
C ASN A 209 97.31 9.08 56.82
N ALA A 210 98.20 8.61 55.96
CA ALA A 210 97.90 8.35 54.56
C ALA A 210 96.82 7.25 54.40
N LEU A 211 96.90 6.17 55.18
CA LEU A 211 95.86 5.14 55.22
C LEU A 211 94.50 5.70 55.65
N ARG A 212 94.47 6.52 56.70
CA ARG A 212 93.24 7.19 57.16
C ARG A 212 92.63 8.12 56.12
N LEU A 213 93.45 8.84 55.35
CA LEU A 213 92.96 9.70 54.26
C LEU A 213 92.32 8.88 53.13
N ARG A 214 92.90 7.73 52.77
CA ARG A 214 92.32 6.81 51.76
C ARG A 214 91.02 6.16 52.25
N GLU A 215 90.94 5.82 53.54
CA GLU A 215 89.72 5.29 54.14
C GLU A 215 88.61 6.35 54.18
N MET A 216 88.92 7.59 54.58
CA MET A 216 87.99 8.71 54.51
C MET A 216 87.50 9.00 53.08
N ASP A 217 88.40 8.98 52.08
CA ASP A 217 88.02 9.20 50.68
C ASP A 217 87.01 8.14 50.20
N LYS A 218 87.28 6.86 50.54
CA LYS A 218 86.40 5.74 50.21
C LYS A 218 85.03 5.86 50.90
N ASP A 219 85.02 6.18 52.19
CA ASP A 219 83.77 6.35 52.96
C ASP A 219 82.97 7.54 52.42
N MET A 220 83.64 8.66 52.11
CA MET A 220 82.98 9.86 51.59
C MET A 220 82.41 9.63 50.19
N GLN A 221 83.10 8.85 49.34
CA GLN A 221 82.60 8.47 48.03
C GLN A 221 81.42 7.49 48.13
N ALA A 222 81.45 6.54 49.07
CA ALA A 222 80.37 5.59 49.31
C ALA A 222 79.10 6.27 49.86
N ASP A 223 79.25 7.24 50.77
CA ASP A 223 78.13 7.86 51.47
C ASP A 223 77.50 9.02 50.69
N PHE A 224 78.30 9.87 50.02
CA PHE A 224 77.80 11.11 49.43
C PHE A 224 77.60 11.07 47.92
N SER A 225 78.40 10.31 47.16
CA SER A 225 78.36 10.35 45.68
C SER A 225 76.98 10.00 45.12
N GLY A 226 76.34 8.93 45.63
CA GLY A 226 75.01 8.53 45.20
C GLY A 226 73.92 9.53 45.57
N SER A 227 73.96 10.08 46.80
CA SER A 227 72.98 11.05 47.27
C SER A 227 73.08 12.40 46.54
N LEU A 228 74.30 12.88 46.26
CA LEU A 228 74.53 14.11 45.50
C LEU A 228 74.05 13.98 44.05
N GLN A 229 74.37 12.86 43.40
CA GLN A 229 73.88 12.56 42.05
C GLN A 229 72.35 12.49 42.01
N SER A 230 71.74 11.78 42.97
CA SER A 230 70.28 11.69 43.06
C SER A 230 69.63 13.05 43.33
N LEU A 231 70.24 13.90 44.16
CA LEU A 231 69.76 15.26 44.40
C LEU A 231 69.80 16.10 43.12
N LYS A 232 70.90 16.05 42.37
CA LYS A 232 71.04 16.75 41.07
C LYS A 232 69.96 16.31 40.06
N GLU A 233 69.75 15.00 39.93
CA GLU A 233 68.71 14.44 39.05
C GLU A 233 67.30 14.85 39.48
N ASN A 234 67.00 14.82 40.77
CA ASN A 234 65.71 15.25 41.31
C ASN A 234 65.46 16.74 41.10
N ILE A 235 66.48 17.60 41.26
CA ILE A 235 66.38 19.03 40.97
C ILE A 235 66.01 19.25 39.49
N HIS A 236 66.73 18.63 38.56
CA HIS A 236 66.43 18.73 37.12
C HIS A 236 65.04 18.17 36.78
N LEU A 237 64.63 17.07 37.41
CA LEU A 237 63.31 16.48 37.22
C LEU A 237 62.21 17.44 37.69
N VAL A 238 62.34 18.06 38.87
CA VAL A 238 61.36 19.01 39.38
C VAL A 238 61.30 20.26 38.50
N GLN A 239 62.44 20.83 38.09
CA GLN A 239 62.50 21.98 37.18
C GLN A 239 61.80 21.70 35.85
N SER A 240 62.10 20.56 35.22
CA SER A 240 61.48 20.19 33.94
C SER A 240 59.98 19.90 34.06
N ARG A 241 59.55 19.20 35.12
CA ARG A 241 58.12 18.90 35.36
C ARG A 241 57.30 20.15 35.68
N ALA A 242 57.86 21.08 36.45
CA ALA A 242 57.18 22.34 36.77
C ALA A 242 57.04 23.24 35.54
N ALA A 243 58.07 23.35 34.71
CA ALA A 243 57.99 24.07 33.44
C ALA A 243 56.95 23.45 32.50
N GLN A 244 56.95 22.11 32.39
CA GLN A 244 55.96 21.36 31.61
C GLN A 244 54.52 21.58 32.11
N LEU A 245 54.30 21.65 33.43
CA LEU A 245 52.99 21.89 34.02
C LEU A 245 52.42 23.26 33.61
N GLU A 246 53.23 24.31 33.65
CA GLU A 246 52.82 25.65 33.22
C GLU A 246 52.52 25.70 31.72
N GLU A 247 53.38 25.09 30.89
CA GLU A 247 53.16 25.01 29.45
C GLU A 247 51.87 24.26 29.10
N GLN A 248 51.64 23.09 29.72
CA GLN A 248 50.43 22.30 29.50
C GLN A 248 49.18 23.03 29.99
N THR A 249 49.27 23.75 31.11
CA THR A 249 48.16 24.55 31.62
C THR A 249 47.80 25.66 30.64
N ARG A 250 48.79 26.40 30.12
CA ARG A 250 48.57 27.43 29.09
C ARG A 250 47.96 26.85 27.81
N ALA A 251 48.49 25.72 27.33
CA ALA A 251 47.97 25.05 26.13
C ALA A 251 46.52 24.57 26.32
N ALA A 252 46.17 24.05 27.50
CA ALA A 252 44.81 23.66 27.83
C ALA A 252 43.86 24.87 27.85
N LEU A 253 44.27 25.98 28.49
CA LEU A 253 43.49 27.22 28.53
C LEU A 253 43.27 27.83 27.14
N ASP A 254 44.30 27.82 26.28
CA ASP A 254 44.19 28.26 24.89
C ASP A 254 43.19 27.39 24.10
N LYS A 255 43.25 26.07 24.28
CA LYS A 255 42.31 25.14 23.64
C LYS A 255 40.87 25.35 24.12
N VAL A 256 40.67 25.67 25.40
CA VAL A 256 39.36 26.05 25.94
C VAL A 256 38.84 27.33 25.28
N ASN A 257 39.67 28.37 25.15
CA ASN A 257 39.27 29.61 24.47
C ASN A 257 38.87 29.36 23.01
N LYS A 258 39.71 28.65 22.25
CA LYS A 258 39.40 28.28 20.86
C LYS A 258 38.10 27.49 20.72
N THR A 259 37.82 26.60 21.69
CA THR A 259 36.58 25.83 21.71
C THR A 259 35.37 26.73 21.99
N LEU A 260 35.50 27.69 22.92
CA LEU A 260 34.43 28.66 23.20
C LEU A 260 34.13 29.55 22.00
N GLU A 261 35.17 30.08 21.34
CA GLU A 261 35.00 30.88 20.11
C GLU A 261 34.32 30.09 19.00
N PHE A 262 34.69 28.82 18.82
CA PHE A 262 34.02 27.93 17.86
C PHE A 262 32.55 27.71 18.22
N LEU A 263 32.25 27.43 19.50
CA LEU A 263 30.87 27.19 19.94
C LEU A 263 30.00 28.44 19.77
N GLU A 264 30.50 29.62 20.10
CA GLU A 264 29.77 30.88 19.92
C GLU A 264 29.51 31.19 18.44
N ARG A 265 30.49 30.90 17.57
CA ARG A 265 30.41 31.23 16.14
C ARG A 265 29.60 30.22 15.33
N GLU A 266 29.87 28.93 15.51
CA GLU A 266 29.36 27.87 14.64
C GLU A 266 28.06 27.24 15.13
N THR A 267 27.81 27.19 16.44
CA THR A 267 26.60 26.52 16.97
C THR A 267 25.30 27.14 16.43
N PRO A 268 25.13 28.48 16.36
CA PRO A 268 23.94 29.06 15.74
C PRO A 268 23.77 28.65 14.27
N ASN A 269 24.86 28.61 13.51
CA ASN A 269 24.85 28.22 12.09
C ASN A 269 24.48 26.74 11.91
N ILE A 270 25.04 25.87 12.75
CA ILE A 270 24.75 24.43 12.74
C ILE A 270 23.26 24.22 13.05
N ILE A 271 22.73 24.83 14.12
CA ILE A 271 21.31 24.68 14.46
C ILE A 271 20.43 25.22 13.33
N LYS A 272 20.77 26.37 12.74
CA LYS A 272 20.02 26.93 11.60
C LYS A 272 20.03 25.96 10.41
N ASN A 273 21.18 25.40 10.06
CA ASN A 273 21.29 24.49 8.92
C ASN A 273 20.57 23.15 9.16
N GLU A 274 20.72 22.54 10.34
CA GLU A 274 20.04 21.28 10.68
C GLU A 274 18.52 21.46 10.77
N THR A 275 18.06 22.57 11.35
CA THR A 275 16.62 22.87 11.41
C THR A 275 16.05 23.14 10.01
N TRP A 276 16.81 23.81 9.13
CA TRP A 276 16.42 23.99 7.74
C TRP A 276 16.33 22.66 6.98
N ALA A 277 17.31 21.78 7.16
CA ALA A 277 17.31 20.45 6.56
C ALA A 277 16.07 19.65 7.00
N PHE A 278 15.72 19.72 8.29
CA PHE A 278 14.51 19.10 8.82
C PHE A 278 13.22 19.69 8.20
N LEU A 279 13.09 21.02 8.13
CA LEU A 279 11.95 21.68 7.49
C LEU A 279 11.81 21.31 6.02
N LYS A 280 12.92 21.28 5.28
CA LYS A 280 12.93 20.86 3.87
C LYS A 280 12.45 19.43 3.71
N GLN A 281 12.83 18.53 4.63
CA GLN A 281 12.35 17.16 4.61
C GLN A 281 10.83 17.09 4.87
N LEU A 282 10.30 17.91 5.79
CA LEU A 282 8.86 18.01 6.02
C LEU A 282 8.12 18.51 4.79
N PHE A 283 8.59 19.58 4.13
CA PHE A 283 7.97 20.06 2.89
C PHE A 283 7.93 18.98 1.81
N ASN A 284 9.02 18.25 1.63
CA ASN A 284 9.08 17.15 0.67
C ASN A 284 8.05 16.03 1.00
N PHE A 285 7.79 15.74 2.28
CA PHE A 285 6.73 14.81 2.66
C PHE A 285 5.34 15.33 2.26
N PHE A 286 5.04 16.61 2.50
CA PHE A 286 3.76 17.20 2.11
C PHE A 286 3.59 17.23 0.59
N GLU A 287 4.62 17.64 -0.16
CA GLU A 287 4.60 17.63 -1.62
C GLU A 287 4.35 16.23 -2.18
N THR A 288 5.06 15.22 -1.65
CA THR A 288 4.89 13.82 -2.04
C THR A 288 3.48 13.33 -1.72
N TYR A 289 2.97 13.65 -0.53
CA TYR A 289 1.63 13.24 -0.11
C TYR A 289 0.54 13.88 -0.96
N ILE A 290 0.66 15.17 -1.27
CA ILE A 290 -0.29 15.88 -2.13
C ILE A 290 -0.25 15.33 -3.55
N SER A 291 0.94 15.09 -4.11
CA SER A 291 1.08 14.48 -5.43
C SER A 291 0.43 13.09 -5.47
N TRP A 292 0.69 12.27 -4.45
CA TRP A 292 0.06 10.97 -4.29
C TRP A 292 -1.47 11.09 -4.16
N ALA A 293 -1.98 11.99 -3.32
CA ALA A 293 -3.41 12.19 -3.11
C ALA A 293 -4.10 12.64 -4.40
N LYS A 294 -3.50 13.56 -5.16
CA LYS A 294 -3.97 13.99 -6.48
C LYS A 294 -4.05 12.82 -7.46
N SER A 295 -2.98 12.04 -7.59
CA SER A 295 -2.98 10.88 -8.50
C SER A 295 -4.02 9.83 -8.06
N ARG A 296 -4.10 9.51 -6.76
CA ARG A 296 -5.08 8.54 -6.27
C ARG A 296 -6.51 9.01 -6.48
N LEU A 297 -6.82 10.26 -6.18
CA LEU A 297 -8.16 10.82 -6.35
C LEU A 297 -8.57 10.87 -7.83
N THR A 298 -7.65 11.26 -8.71
CA THR A 298 -7.96 11.41 -10.14
C THR A 298 -7.92 10.09 -10.91
N GLU A 299 -7.19 9.06 -10.47
CA GLU A 299 -6.98 7.84 -11.27
C GLU A 299 -7.51 6.57 -10.62
N ASP A 300 -7.37 6.41 -9.31
CA ASP A 300 -7.53 5.12 -8.64
C ASP A 300 -8.75 5.02 -7.73
N VAL A 301 -9.19 6.15 -7.18
CA VAL A 301 -10.37 6.23 -6.34
C VAL A 301 -11.61 6.29 -7.21
N ALA A 302 -12.66 5.59 -6.78
CA ALA A 302 -13.96 5.56 -7.45
C ALA A 302 -13.88 5.16 -8.94
N ARG A 303 -13.13 4.10 -9.24
CA ARG A 303 -13.19 3.38 -10.54
C ARG A 303 -14.63 2.98 -10.85
N CYS A 304 -15.13 3.27 -12.05
CA CYS A 304 -16.55 3.09 -12.36
C CYS A 304 -16.90 1.81 -13.13
N LYS A 305 -15.95 0.89 -13.32
CA LYS A 305 -16.23 -0.44 -13.88
C LYS A 305 -17.34 -1.22 -13.16
N PRO A 306 -17.44 -1.23 -11.82
CA PRO A 306 -18.54 -1.93 -11.15
C PRO A 306 -19.92 -1.37 -11.51
N VAL A 307 -20.01 -0.07 -11.83
CA VAL A 307 -21.26 0.57 -12.26
C VAL A 307 -21.64 0.08 -13.65
N ALA A 308 -20.71 0.12 -14.60
CA ALA A 308 -20.93 -0.42 -15.95
C ALA A 308 -21.34 -1.90 -15.91
N GLN A 309 -20.61 -2.72 -15.13
CA GLN A 309 -20.94 -4.14 -14.97
C GLN A 309 -22.33 -4.37 -14.36
N THR A 310 -22.77 -3.50 -13.46
CA THR A 310 -24.12 -3.60 -12.89
C THR A 310 -25.18 -3.34 -13.96
N LEU A 311 -24.98 -2.36 -14.83
CA LEU A 311 -25.87 -2.09 -15.97
C LEU A 311 -25.87 -3.25 -16.97
N ASP A 312 -24.70 -3.80 -17.29
CA ASP A 312 -24.57 -4.97 -18.17
C ASP A 312 -25.31 -6.17 -17.58
N ASN A 313 -25.20 -6.40 -16.27
CA ASN A 313 -25.90 -7.48 -15.61
C ASN A 313 -27.43 -7.28 -15.64
N VAL A 314 -27.90 -6.04 -15.51
CA VAL A 314 -29.34 -5.72 -15.62
C VAL A 314 -29.85 -5.97 -17.03
N GLU A 315 -29.07 -5.59 -18.05
CA GLU A 315 -29.36 -5.90 -19.46
C GLU A 315 -29.49 -7.40 -19.65
N VAL A 316 -28.47 -8.17 -19.25
CA VAL A 316 -28.46 -9.64 -19.40
C VAL A 316 -29.65 -10.28 -18.68
N ILE A 317 -29.98 -9.84 -17.45
CA ILE A 317 -31.14 -10.37 -16.72
C ILE A 317 -32.46 -10.03 -17.43
N GLY A 318 -32.63 -8.79 -17.86
CA GLY A 318 -33.86 -8.32 -18.50
C GLY A 318 -34.08 -8.91 -19.90
N CYS A 319 -33.02 -8.99 -20.69
CA CYS A 319 -33.08 -9.35 -22.10
C CYS A 319 -32.87 -10.85 -22.29
N ASP A 320 -31.72 -11.38 -21.91
CA ASP A 320 -31.34 -12.77 -22.18
C ASP A 320 -32.09 -13.77 -21.30
N TYR A 321 -32.46 -13.39 -20.07
CA TYR A 321 -33.20 -14.30 -19.20
C TYR A 321 -34.71 -14.06 -19.28
N ILE A 322 -35.20 -12.85 -19.04
CA ILE A 322 -36.65 -12.60 -18.96
C ILE A 322 -37.28 -12.55 -20.36
N THR A 323 -36.75 -11.70 -21.25
CA THR A 323 -37.36 -11.46 -22.56
C THR A 323 -37.24 -12.68 -23.46
N ASP A 324 -36.08 -13.33 -23.51
CA ASP A 324 -35.91 -14.56 -24.29
C ASP A 324 -36.73 -15.73 -23.73
N SER A 325 -36.88 -15.86 -22.41
CA SER A 325 -37.79 -16.86 -21.83
C SER A 325 -39.24 -16.60 -22.21
N LEU A 326 -39.67 -15.32 -22.19
CA LEU A 326 -41.01 -14.94 -22.64
C LEU A 326 -41.19 -15.24 -24.14
N ASN A 327 -40.14 -15.03 -24.93
CA ASN A 327 -40.12 -15.34 -26.35
C ASN A 327 -40.24 -16.84 -26.62
N ALA A 328 -39.46 -17.66 -25.92
CA ALA A 328 -39.56 -19.11 -25.99
C ALA A 328 -40.93 -19.62 -25.52
N PHE A 329 -41.52 -18.99 -24.50
CA PHE A 329 -42.82 -19.33 -23.96
C PHE A 329 -43.95 -19.10 -24.96
N TRP A 330 -44.05 -17.90 -25.54
CA TRP A 330 -45.11 -17.61 -26.51
C TRP A 330 -44.91 -18.41 -27.80
N PHE A 331 -43.66 -18.63 -28.22
CA PHE A 331 -43.36 -19.43 -29.41
C PHE A 331 -43.83 -20.88 -29.24
N SER A 332 -43.56 -21.47 -28.07
CA SER A 332 -44.01 -22.83 -27.73
C SER A 332 -45.53 -22.93 -27.67
N LEU A 333 -46.20 -22.00 -26.98
CA LEU A 333 -47.66 -21.96 -26.91
C LEU A 333 -48.31 -21.68 -28.27
N GLY A 334 -47.70 -20.84 -29.09
CA GLY A 334 -48.14 -20.58 -30.46
C GLY A 334 -48.14 -21.85 -31.31
N TRP A 335 -47.08 -22.66 -31.20
CA TRP A 335 -47.01 -23.96 -31.85
C TRP A 335 -48.09 -24.91 -31.33
N CYS A 336 -48.29 -24.99 -30.01
CA CYS A 336 -49.39 -25.77 -29.43
C CYS A 336 -50.76 -25.36 -29.98
N THR A 337 -50.99 -24.05 -30.13
CA THR A 337 -52.23 -23.50 -30.73
C THR A 337 -52.40 -23.94 -32.19
N LEU A 338 -51.32 -23.89 -32.96
CA LEU A 338 -51.31 -24.27 -34.38
C LEU A 338 -51.66 -25.76 -34.55
N PHE A 339 -51.07 -26.65 -33.75
CA PHE A 339 -51.37 -28.09 -33.79
C PHE A 339 -52.72 -28.47 -33.17
N LEU A 340 -53.32 -27.60 -32.36
CA LEU A 340 -54.63 -27.85 -31.76
C LEU A 340 -55.75 -27.92 -32.82
N LEU A 341 -55.68 -27.12 -33.89
CA LEU A 341 -56.65 -27.15 -34.99
C LEU A 341 -56.72 -28.50 -35.74
N PRO A 342 -55.62 -29.05 -36.30
CA PRO A 342 -55.65 -30.37 -36.92
C PRO A 342 -55.95 -31.47 -35.92
N SER A 343 -55.52 -31.33 -34.66
CA SER A 343 -55.82 -32.29 -33.59
C SER A 343 -57.31 -32.38 -33.28
N ILE A 344 -58.05 -31.27 -33.28
CA ILE A 344 -59.52 -31.29 -33.13
C ILE A 344 -60.19 -32.07 -34.27
N ILE A 345 -59.78 -31.84 -35.52
CA ILE A 345 -60.35 -32.52 -36.68
C ILE A 345 -60.13 -34.04 -36.58
N LEU A 346 -58.90 -34.44 -36.25
CA LEU A 346 -58.55 -35.85 -36.06
C LEU A 346 -59.29 -36.46 -34.88
N ALA A 347 -59.41 -35.75 -33.75
CA ALA A 347 -60.12 -36.22 -32.57
C ALA A 347 -61.61 -36.45 -32.84
N ILE A 348 -62.29 -35.56 -33.57
CA ILE A 348 -63.69 -35.74 -33.96
C ILE A 348 -63.85 -36.95 -34.89
N ARG A 349 -62.95 -37.11 -35.87
CA ARG A 349 -62.96 -38.26 -36.79
C ARG A 349 -62.73 -39.57 -36.05
N LEU A 350 -61.73 -39.62 -35.15
CA LEU A 350 -61.42 -40.81 -34.34
C LEU A 350 -62.52 -41.12 -33.33
N ALA A 351 -63.13 -40.12 -32.70
CA ALA A 351 -64.24 -40.32 -31.77
C ALA A 351 -65.40 -41.10 -32.41
N LYS A 352 -65.69 -40.86 -33.69
CA LYS A 352 -66.69 -41.63 -34.46
C LYS A 352 -66.34 -43.12 -34.57
N PHE A 353 -65.06 -43.46 -34.65
CA PHE A 353 -64.58 -44.84 -34.74
C PHE A 353 -64.43 -45.55 -33.38
N TYR A 354 -64.37 -44.79 -32.28
CA TYR A 354 -64.19 -45.33 -30.93
C TYR A 354 -65.49 -45.41 -30.12
N ARG A 355 -66.44 -44.48 -30.32
CA ARG A 355 -67.69 -44.43 -29.56
C ARG A 355 -68.65 -45.57 -29.96
N ARG A 356 -69.29 -46.23 -29.00
CA ARG A 356 -70.33 -47.25 -29.27
C ARG A 356 -71.60 -46.54 -29.76
N MET A 357 -72.25 -47.08 -30.80
CA MET A 357 -73.56 -46.60 -31.25
C MET A 357 -74.67 -47.39 -30.57
N ASP A 358 -75.77 -46.74 -30.20
CA ASP A 358 -76.90 -47.41 -29.53
C ASP A 358 -77.79 -48.20 -30.50
N ILE A 359 -77.76 -47.88 -31.79
CA ILE A 359 -78.61 -48.50 -32.83
C ILE A 359 -77.77 -48.85 -34.06
N ALA A 360 -78.01 -50.02 -34.65
CA ALA A 360 -77.48 -50.40 -35.96
C ALA A 360 -78.62 -50.40 -36.98
N ASP A 361 -78.44 -49.71 -38.11
CA ASP A 361 -79.39 -49.76 -39.22
C ASP A 361 -79.36 -51.15 -39.86
N VAL A 362 -80.41 -51.94 -39.60
CA VAL A 362 -80.64 -53.21 -40.29
C VAL A 362 -81.30 -52.90 -41.63
N TYR A 363 -80.54 -52.91 -42.73
CA TYR A 363 -81.12 -52.93 -44.07
C TYR A 363 -81.87 -54.25 -44.28
N ARG A 364 -83.20 -54.25 -44.13
CA ARG A 364 -84.05 -55.34 -44.63
C ARG A 364 -84.17 -55.20 -46.15
N LEU A 365 -83.56 -56.11 -46.92
CA LEU A 365 -83.93 -56.30 -48.33
C LEU A 365 -85.41 -56.76 -48.40
N PRO A 366 -86.26 -56.15 -49.25
CA PRO A 366 -87.64 -56.58 -49.38
C PRO A 366 -87.73 -57.96 -50.07
N ALA A 367 -88.59 -58.82 -49.51
CA ALA A 367 -88.77 -60.21 -49.89
C ALA A 367 -89.20 -60.38 -51.36
N PHE A 368 -88.47 -61.21 -52.11
CA PHE A 368 -88.87 -61.71 -53.42
C PHE A 368 -90.04 -62.69 -53.26
N ASN A 369 -91.21 -62.36 -53.83
CA ASN A 369 -92.36 -63.26 -53.91
C ASN A 369 -92.13 -64.29 -55.03
N ASN A 370 -92.18 -65.58 -54.65
CA ASN A 370 -91.99 -66.73 -55.52
C ASN A 370 -93.18 -66.97 -56.47
N TYR A 371 -92.96 -66.87 -57.79
CA TYR A 371 -93.88 -67.42 -58.79
C TYR A 371 -93.61 -68.92 -59.00
N LYS A 372 -94.64 -69.74 -58.84
CA LYS A 372 -94.62 -71.21 -58.97
C LYS A 372 -94.98 -71.61 -60.42
N ILE A 373 -94.11 -72.38 -61.07
CA ILE A 373 -94.28 -72.91 -62.45
C ILE A 373 -94.94 -74.30 -62.38
N PRO A 374 -96.02 -74.59 -63.14
CA PRO A 374 -96.61 -75.93 -63.20
C PRO A 374 -96.07 -76.80 -64.36
N ARG A 375 -95.90 -78.10 -64.12
CA ARG A 375 -95.68 -79.20 -65.09
C ARG A 375 -96.35 -80.48 -64.51
N PRO A 376 -96.59 -81.57 -65.27
CA PRO A 376 -96.99 -81.73 -66.68
C PRO A 376 -98.17 -82.73 -66.83
N SER A 377 -98.69 -82.93 -68.06
CA SER A 377 -99.60 -84.04 -68.42
C SER A 377 -98.94 -84.90 -69.50
N THR A 378 -98.65 -86.16 -69.18
CA THR A 378 -98.38 -87.23 -70.14
C THR A 378 -99.60 -88.15 -70.20
N ARG A 379 -100.16 -88.35 -71.39
CA ARG A 379 -101.19 -89.35 -71.68
C ARG A 379 -100.55 -90.51 -72.45
N HIS A 380 -100.83 -91.74 -72.02
CA HIS A 380 -101.03 -92.85 -72.95
C HIS A 380 -102.48 -92.83 -73.42
#